data_AF-A0A0Q5M206-F1
#
_entry.id   AF-A0A0Q5M206-F1
#
_cell.length_a   1.000
_cell.length_b   1.000
_cell.length_c   1.000
_cell.angle_alpha   90.00
_cell.angle_beta   90.00
_cell.angle_gamma   90.00
#
_symmetry.space_group_name_H-M   'P 1'
#
loop_
_entity.id
_entity.type
_entity.pdbx_description
1 polymer ?
#
loop_
_entity_poly.entity_id
_entity_poly.type
_entity_poly.pdbx_seq_one_letter_code
_entity_poly.pdbx_strand_id
1 'polypeptide(L)'
;MDEDGRHAGRLVLTADRIYFLDDEHHGGAHDDVIDHVRFQGAEVTGDDAVGTLALSWSDQGKVYEGDTIELDAFKEAIDDQLNP
;
A
#
# COMPACT_ATOMS: atom_id res chain seq x y z
N MET A 1 -26.55 4.10 11.47
CA MET A 1 -25.68 2.95 11.79
C MET A 1 -24.51 3.14 10.87
N ASP A 2 -23.59 3.97 11.33
CA ASP A 2 -22.43 4.42 10.61
C ASP A 2 -21.34 3.41 10.98
N GLU A 3 -21.33 2.29 10.26
CA GLU A 3 -20.14 1.45 10.19
C GLU A 3 -19.14 2.22 9.33
N ASP A 4 -18.44 3.15 10.00
CA ASP A 4 -17.18 3.76 9.60
C ASP A 4 -16.18 2.60 9.47
N GLY A 5 -16.27 1.87 8.36
CA GLY A 5 -15.38 0.77 8.00
C GLY A 5 -14.01 1.34 7.69
N ARG A 6 -13.29 1.77 8.73
CA ARG A 6 -11.85 2.01 8.65
C ARG A 6 -11.21 0.67 8.35
N HIS A 7 -11.02 0.40 7.07
CA HIS A 7 -10.09 -0.62 6.62
C HIS A 7 -8.69 -0.17 7.06
N ALA A 8 -8.32 -0.49 8.30
CA ALA A 8 -7.07 -0.11 8.91
C ALA A 8 -5.97 -1.10 8.49
N GLY A 9 -5.66 -1.16 7.20
CA GLY A 9 -4.42 -1.79 6.75
C GLY A 9 -3.24 -0.90 7.11
N ARG A 10 -2.04 -1.46 7.29
CA ARG A 10 -0.79 -0.73 7.45
C ARG A 10 0.17 -1.08 6.33
N LEU A 11 0.63 -0.06 5.61
CA LEU A 11 1.72 -0.19 4.66
C LEU A 11 3.07 -0.06 5.38
N VAL A 12 3.99 -0.96 5.08
CA VAL A 12 5.37 -0.92 5.60
C VAL A 12 6.35 -1.13 4.46
N LEU A 13 7.26 -0.16 4.28
CA LEU A 13 8.38 -0.26 3.36
C LEU A 13 9.62 -0.70 4.13
N THR A 14 10.32 -1.70 3.62
CA THR A 14 11.60 -2.19 4.15
C THR A 14 12.67 -2.14 3.07
N ALA A 15 13.92 -2.51 3.40
CA ALA A 15 15.06 -2.47 2.47
C ALA A 15 14.83 -3.25 1.16
N ASP A 16 14.08 -4.35 1.21
CA ASP A 16 13.90 -5.29 0.10
C ASP A 16 12.43 -5.59 -0.26
N ARG A 17 11.48 -5.17 0.58
CA ARG A 17 10.07 -5.55 0.48
C ARG A 17 9.10 -4.46 0.90
N ILE A 18 7.91 -4.50 0.30
CA ILE A 18 6.72 -3.77 0.73
C ILE A 18 5.77 -4.77 1.38
N TYR A 19 5.25 -4.43 2.55
CA TYR A 19 4.28 -5.23 3.30
C TYR A 19 2.95 -4.50 3.41
N PHE A 20 1.87 -5.26 3.26
CA PHE A 20 0.53 -4.85 3.61
C PHE A 20 0.06 -5.68 4.80
N LEU A 21 -0.10 -5.03 5.96
CA LEU A 21 -0.54 -5.66 7.19
C LEU A 21 -2.00 -5.31 7.42
N ASP A 22 -2.90 -6.27 7.31
CA ASP A 22 -4.33 -6.05 7.54
C ASP A 22 -4.66 -6.21 9.03
N ASP A 23 -5.07 -5.13 9.71
CA ASP A 23 -5.29 -5.14 11.17
C ASP A 23 -6.59 -5.88 11.58
N GLU A 24 -7.48 -6.22 10.63
CA GLU A 24 -8.78 -6.86 10.88
C GLU A 24 -8.76 -8.40 10.99
N HIS A 25 -7.60 -9.07 10.93
CA HIS A 25 -7.59 -10.53 10.86
C HIS A 25 -7.51 -11.26 12.21
N HIS A 26 -8.67 -11.46 12.82
CA HIS A 26 -8.91 -12.52 13.80
C HIS A 26 -9.01 -13.90 13.09
N GLY A 27 -7.92 -14.43 12.53
CA GLY A 27 -7.91 -15.85 12.09
C GLY A 27 -7.03 -16.33 10.94
N GLY A 28 -6.23 -15.49 10.27
CA GLY A 28 -5.33 -15.97 9.22
C GLY A 28 -4.63 -14.82 8.51
N ALA A 29 -3.30 -14.82 8.53
CA ALA A 29 -2.46 -13.78 7.96
C ALA A 29 -2.68 -13.67 6.44
N HIS A 30 -3.35 -12.60 5.99
CA HIS A 30 -3.28 -12.14 4.60
C HIS A 30 -2.32 -10.94 4.54
N ASP A 31 -1.08 -11.17 4.97
CA ASP A 31 -0.01 -10.20 4.79
C ASP A 31 0.45 -10.31 3.33
N ASP A 32 0.08 -9.34 2.48
CA ASP A 32 0.65 -9.28 1.14
C ASP A 32 2.08 -8.76 1.23
N VAL A 33 3.01 -9.53 0.66
CA VAL A 33 4.43 -9.20 0.61
C VAL A 33 4.84 -9.05 -0.84
N ILE A 34 5.40 -7.88 -1.16
CA ILE A 34 5.87 -7.54 -2.50
C ILE A 34 7.39 -7.38 -2.43
N ASP A 35 8.13 -8.34 -2.97
CA ASP A 35 9.57 -8.17 -3.17
C ASP A 35 9.85 -7.06 -4.19
N HIS A 36 10.81 -6.19 -3.88
CA HIS A 36 11.22 -5.08 -4.73
C HIS A 36 11.63 -5.51 -6.14
N VAL A 37 12.24 -6.70 -6.28
CA VAL A 37 12.63 -7.26 -7.58
C VAL A 37 11.44 -7.61 -8.48
N ARG A 38 10.24 -7.74 -7.90
CA ARG A 38 8.99 -8.04 -8.60
C ARG A 38 8.14 -6.80 -8.81
N PHE A 39 8.43 -5.73 -8.09
CA PHE A 39 7.69 -4.47 -8.14
C PHE A 39 7.81 -3.85 -9.53
N GLN A 40 6.69 -3.34 -10.04
CA GLN A 40 6.59 -2.76 -11.39
C GLN A 40 6.15 -1.30 -11.35
N GLY A 41 5.35 -0.90 -10.35
CA GLY A 41 4.91 0.48 -10.24
C GLY A 41 3.92 0.74 -9.11
N ALA A 42 3.84 2.01 -8.74
CA ALA A 42 2.88 2.57 -7.81
C ALA A 42 2.19 3.77 -8.47
N GLU A 43 0.88 3.87 -8.31
CA GLU A 43 0.09 5.02 -8.75
C GLU A 43 -0.83 5.47 -7.62
N VAL A 44 -0.83 6.77 -7.32
CA VAL A 44 -1.75 7.38 -6.36
C VAL A 44 -2.86 8.10 -7.13
N THR A 45 -4.11 7.82 -6.80
CA THR A 45 -5.28 8.52 -7.34
C THR A 45 -6.24 8.89 -6.22
N GLY A 46 -6.77 10.10 -6.20
CA GLY A 46 -7.66 10.55 -5.13
C GLY A 46 -7.79 12.07 -5.05
N ASP A 47 -8.59 12.52 -4.09
CA ASP A 47 -8.74 13.93 -3.72
C ASP A 47 -7.88 14.26 -2.48
N ASP A 48 -7.85 15.51 -2.01
CA ASP A 48 -7.02 15.95 -0.87
C ASP A 48 -7.30 15.25 0.47
N ALA A 49 -8.41 14.50 0.60
CA ALA A 49 -8.84 13.88 1.86
C ALA A 49 -8.77 12.35 1.88
N VAL A 50 -9.08 11.70 0.75
CA VAL A 50 -9.06 10.24 0.62
C VAL A 50 -8.58 9.90 -0.78
N GLY A 51 -7.64 8.97 -0.84
CA GLY A 51 -7.05 8.50 -2.07
C GLY A 51 -6.77 7.02 -2.02
N THR A 52 -6.26 6.54 -3.13
CA THR A 52 -5.95 5.14 -3.37
C THR A 52 -4.53 5.03 -3.92
N LEU A 53 -3.78 4.07 -3.41
CA LEU A 53 -2.46 3.67 -3.90
C LEU A 53 -2.61 2.30 -4.57
N ALA A 54 -2.49 2.29 -5.89
CA ALA A 54 -2.42 1.07 -6.68
C ALA A 54 -0.96 0.61 -6.80
N LEU A 55 -0.64 -0.56 -6.27
CA LEU A 55 0.66 -1.21 -6.40
C LEU A 55 0.56 -2.36 -7.41
N SER A 56 1.53 -2.47 -8.30
CA SER A 56 1.61 -3.54 -9.30
C SER A 56 2.94 -4.30 -9.21
N TRP A 57 2.89 -5.63 -9.26
CA TRP A 57 4.07 -6.49 -9.24
C TRP A 57 3.86 -7.79 -10.01
N SER A 58 4.84 -8.16 -10.84
CA SER A 58 4.77 -9.32 -11.74
C SER A 58 3.51 -9.38 -12.61
N ASP A 59 2.45 -10.04 -12.14
CA ASP A 59 1.14 -10.26 -12.79
C ASP A 59 -0.01 -9.96 -11.82
N GLN A 60 0.29 -9.33 -10.69
CA GLN A 60 -0.63 -9.03 -9.61
C GLN A 60 -0.64 -7.54 -9.34
N GLY A 61 -1.73 -7.06 -8.74
CA GLY A 61 -1.82 -5.72 -8.24
C GLY A 61 -2.81 -5.64 -7.09
N LYS A 62 -2.61 -4.66 -6.21
CA LYS A 62 -3.49 -4.38 -5.08
C LYS A 62 -3.67 -2.88 -4.95
N VAL A 63 -4.89 -2.50 -4.60
CA VAL A 63 -5.25 -1.11 -4.31
C VAL A 63 -5.40 -0.98 -2.81
N TYR A 64 -4.80 0.07 -2.26
CA TYR A 64 -4.92 0.45 -0.87
C TYR A 64 -5.57 1.82 -0.78
N GLU A 65 -6.61 1.96 0.04
CA GLU A 65 -7.27 3.25 0.27
C GLU A 65 -6.78 3.85 1.58
N GLY A 66 -6.58 5.16 1.61
CA GLY A 66 -6.06 5.86 2.78
C GLY A 66 -5.99 7.37 2.58
N ASP A 67 -5.31 8.04 3.50
CA ASP A 67 -5.02 9.47 3.38
C ASP A 67 -4.08 9.74 2.21
N THR A 68 -4.51 10.57 1.26
CA THR A 68 -3.76 10.82 0.02
C THR A 68 -2.34 11.33 0.27
N ILE A 69 -2.12 12.12 1.34
CA ILE A 69 -0.78 12.63 1.69
C ILE A 69 0.12 11.49 2.17
N GLU A 70 -0.41 10.61 3.04
CA GLU A 70 0.32 9.43 3.50
C GLU A 70 0.64 8.47 2.34
N LEU A 71 -0.30 8.29 1.42
CA LEU A 71 -0.11 7.45 0.23
C LEU A 71 0.93 8.01 -0.74
N ASP A 72 0.91 9.32 -0.98
CA ASP A 72 1.88 10.00 -1.85
C ASP A 72 3.29 9.95 -1.27
N ALA A 73 3.42 10.22 0.04
CA ALA A 73 4.68 10.07 0.76
C ALA A 73 5.22 8.63 0.71
N PHE A 74 4.34 7.63 0.82
CA PHE A 74 4.73 6.23 0.72
C PHE A 74 5.20 5.87 -0.70
N LYS A 75 4.50 6.36 -1.73
CA LYS A 75 4.92 6.21 -3.13
C LYS A 75 6.30 6.84 -3.36
N GLU A 76 6.52 8.06 -2.88
CA GLU A 76 7.81 8.74 -3.00
C GLU A 76 8.94 7.95 -2.35
N ALA A 77 8.70 7.37 -1.16
CA ALA A 77 9.69 6.52 -0.49
C ALA A 77 10.02 5.24 -1.28
N ILE A 78 9.03 4.62 -1.95
CA ILE A 78 9.28 3.49 -2.85
C ILE A 78 10.14 3.93 -4.04
N ASP A 79 9.80 5.06 -4.66
CA ASP A 79 10.51 5.59 -5.84
C ASP A 79 11.96 5.93 -5.49
N ASP A 80 12.23 6.63 -4.37
CA ASP A 80 13.59 6.95 -3.90
C ASP A 80 14.42 5.68 -3.67
N GLN A 81 13.81 4.65 -3.07
CA GLN A 81 14.52 3.43 -2.73
C GLN A 81 14.79 2.52 -3.94
N LEU A 82 13.91 2.52 -4.94
CA LEU A 82 14.06 1.69 -6.14
C LEU A 82 14.77 2.40 -7.29
N ASN A 83 14.71 3.73 -7.33
CA ASN A 83 15.29 4.58 -8.37
C ASN A 83 16.13 5.72 -7.74
N PRO A 84 17.26 5.41 -7.09
CA PRO A 84 18.14 6.43 -6.49
C PRO A 84 18.86 7.33 -7.50
#